data_AF-A0A2E4LKH0-F1
#
_entry.id   AF-A0A2E4LKH0-F1
#
_cell.length_a   1.000
_cell.length_b   1.000
_cell.length_c   1.000
_cell.angle_alpha   90.00
_cell.angle_beta   90.00
_cell.angle_gamma   90.00
#
_symmetry.space_group_name_H-M   'P 1'
#
loop_
_entity.id
_entity.type
_entity.pdbx_description
1 polymer ?
#
loop_
_entity_poly.entity_id
_entity_poly.type
_entity_poly.pdbx_seq_one_letter_code
_entity_poly.pdbx_strand_id
1 'polypeptide(L)'
;MIPVLLTITVTIGIILIGLLFFVLGKLNWLETATNSLLTKIDLAAPREKTQEIQYDPYFYGLTGLPLWNCLIGEDTTQATPLELDEIRPRYGIALLKALVKFIQDGIDISRHPDSENTVIELEKLVFTSRGQVGIWLPSNRVEKLRNFGSKIHKERQKKSEDKSDGLRVIAPEALAKDFKSEICDICDLLQLRHGDEIASDVLKAFFAENND
;
A
#
# COMPACT_ATOMS: atom_id res chain seq x y z
N MET A 1 -13.26 48.91 39.89
CA MET A 1 -13.35 47.44 39.74
C MET A 1 -14.36 47.02 38.67
N ILE A 2 -15.58 47.56 38.67
CA ILE A 2 -16.61 47.32 37.63
C ILE A 2 -16.14 47.59 36.18
N PRO A 3 -15.45 48.71 35.85
CA PRO A 3 -15.03 48.95 34.46
C PRO A 3 -13.99 47.95 33.97
N VAL A 4 -13.07 47.52 34.84
CA VAL A 4 -12.03 46.53 34.52
C VAL A 4 -12.64 45.15 34.25
N LEU A 5 -13.62 44.74 35.08
CA LEU A 5 -14.33 43.48 34.88
C LEU A 5 -15.12 43.49 33.56
N LEU A 6 -15.76 44.61 33.22
CA LEU A 6 -16.50 44.77 31.97
C LEU A 6 -15.57 44.68 30.75
N THR A 7 -14.39 45.31 30.79
CA THR A 7 -13.39 45.21 29.71
C THR A 7 -12.89 43.79 29.51
N ILE A 8 -12.63 43.04 30.60
CA ILE A 8 -12.18 41.64 30.52
C ILE A 8 -13.27 40.76 29.91
N THR A 9 -14.51 40.89 30.35
CA THR A 9 -15.64 40.09 29.84
C THR A 9 -15.90 40.35 28.35
N VAL A 10 -15.84 41.61 27.91
CA VAL A 10 -15.98 41.98 26.49
C VAL A 10 -14.83 41.39 25.66
N THR A 11 -13.61 41.45 26.17
CA THR A 11 -12.43 40.92 25.46
C THR A 11 -12.52 39.41 25.28
N ILE A 12 -12.91 38.67 26.33
CA ILE A 12 -13.12 37.22 26.26
C ILE A 12 -14.25 36.89 25.28
N GLY A 13 -15.35 37.66 25.29
CA GLY A 13 -16.45 37.49 24.35
C GLY A 13 -16.00 37.61 22.88
N ILE A 14 -15.18 38.60 22.56
CA ILE A 14 -14.63 38.80 21.21
C ILE A 14 -13.73 37.62 20.79
N ILE A 15 -12.88 37.14 21.71
CA ILE A 15 -12.00 35.98 21.44
C ILE A 15 -12.84 34.74 21.17
N LEU A 16 -13.88 34.48 21.96
CA LEU A 16 -14.78 33.33 21.76
C LEU A 16 -15.52 33.40 20.43
N ILE A 17 -15.98 34.58 20.03
CA ILE A 17 -16.60 34.79 18.71
C ILE A 17 -15.60 34.53 17.58
N GLY A 18 -14.37 35.02 17.70
CA GLY A 18 -13.30 34.75 16.72
C GLY A 18 -12.98 33.26 16.60
N LEU A 19 -12.95 32.54 17.73
CA LEU A 19 -12.71 31.11 17.79
C LEU A 19 -13.87 30.31 17.16
N LEU A 20 -15.11 30.76 17.37
CA LEU A 20 -16.29 30.20 16.71
C LEU A 20 -16.20 30.35 15.18
N PHE A 21 -15.86 31.54 14.69
CA PHE A 21 -15.66 31.76 13.25
C PHE A 21 -14.49 30.95 12.69
N PHE A 22 -13.42 30.78 13.46
CA PHE A 22 -12.29 29.92 13.06
C PHE A 22 -12.71 28.45 12.92
N VAL A 23 -13.50 27.93 13.87
CA VAL A 23 -14.04 26.57 13.80
C VAL A 23 -15.03 26.43 12.63
N LEU A 24 -15.92 27.41 12.42
CA LEU A 24 -16.83 27.42 11.26
C LEU A 24 -16.07 27.51 9.94
N GLY A 25 -14.99 28.27 9.86
CA GLY A 25 -14.12 28.34 8.69
C GLY A 25 -13.41 27.01 8.40
N LYS A 26 -12.93 26.32 9.43
CA LYS A 26 -12.35 24.97 9.33
C LYS A 26 -13.40 23.92 8.94
N LEU A 27 -14.61 24.02 9.49
CA LEU A 27 -15.75 23.16 9.13
C LEU A 27 -16.16 23.37 7.67
N ASN A 28 -16.24 24.62 7.21
CA ASN A 28 -16.57 24.94 5.82
C ASN A 28 -15.46 24.47 4.84
N TRP A 29 -14.19 24.50 5.28
CA TRP A 29 -13.08 23.91 4.53
C TRP A 29 -13.18 22.37 4.48
N LEU A 30 -13.54 21.72 5.59
CA LEU A 30 -13.83 20.28 5.61
C LEU A 30 -15.02 19.93 4.71
N GLU A 31 -16.09 20.73 4.75
CA GLU A 31 -17.28 20.54 3.92
C GLU A 31 -16.94 20.71 2.44
N THR A 32 -16.10 21.68 2.09
CA THR A 32 -15.62 21.88 0.71
C THR A 32 -14.75 20.70 0.24
N ALA A 33 -13.86 20.19 1.10
CA ALA A 33 -13.04 19.01 0.79
C ALA A 33 -13.90 17.73 0.66
N THR A 34 -14.94 17.60 1.47
CA THR A 34 -15.86 16.45 1.45
C THR A 34 -16.79 16.51 0.24
N ASN A 35 -17.36 17.66 -0.09
CA ASN A 35 -18.23 17.83 -1.26
C ASN A 35 -17.47 17.69 -2.58
N SER A 36 -16.19 18.08 -2.63
CA SER A 36 -15.32 17.82 -3.79
C SER A 36 -15.01 16.33 -4.01
N LEU A 37 -15.01 15.53 -2.94
CA LEU A 37 -14.91 14.07 -3.03
C LEU A 37 -16.27 13.43 -3.34
N LEU A 38 -17.36 13.89 -2.72
CA LEU A 38 -18.72 13.37 -2.95
C LEU A 38 -19.20 13.58 -4.39
N THR A 39 -18.93 14.76 -4.97
CA THR A 39 -19.28 15.05 -6.38
C THR A 39 -18.52 14.19 -7.38
N LYS A 40 -17.37 13.61 -7.00
CA LYS A 40 -16.65 12.61 -7.83
C LYS A 40 -17.21 11.19 -7.66
N ILE A 41 -17.95 10.93 -6.60
CA ILE A 41 -18.53 9.62 -6.27
C ILE A 41 -19.93 9.44 -6.90
N ASP A 42 -20.69 10.52 -7.13
CA ASP A 42 -22.09 10.45 -7.59
C ASP A 42 -22.30 10.08 -9.08
N LEU A 43 -21.25 9.81 -9.85
CA LEU A 43 -21.34 9.37 -11.26
C LEU A 43 -21.20 7.86 -11.47
N ALA A 44 -21.07 7.06 -10.40
CA ALA A 44 -20.98 5.60 -10.51
C ALA A 44 -21.76 4.90 -9.40
N ALA A 45 -23.03 4.56 -9.67
CA ALA A 45 -23.76 3.52 -8.92
C ALA A 45 -23.39 2.12 -9.48
N PRO A 46 -23.54 0.98 -8.75
CA PRO A 46 -24.38 0.77 -7.56
C PRO A 46 -23.74 0.05 -6.35
N ARG A 47 -24.30 0.39 -5.18
CA ARG A 47 -24.39 -0.31 -3.87
C ARG A 47 -23.69 -1.68 -3.73
N GLU A 48 -22.57 -1.67 -3.00
CA GLU A 48 -22.27 -2.68 -1.97
C GLU A 48 -21.98 -1.93 -0.66
N LYS A 49 -22.23 -2.58 0.48
CA LYS A 49 -22.04 -2.02 1.83
C LYS A 49 -20.66 -1.36 1.94
N THR A 50 -20.61 -0.04 1.77
CA THR A 50 -19.39 0.74 1.93
C THR A 50 -19.10 0.75 3.42
N GLN A 51 -18.33 -0.25 3.89
CA GLN A 51 -17.47 -0.01 5.03
C GLN A 51 -16.73 1.27 4.68
N GLU A 52 -16.91 2.33 5.48
CA GLU A 52 -16.10 3.54 5.34
C GLU A 52 -14.66 3.07 5.24
N ILE A 53 -14.04 3.34 4.10
CA ILE A 53 -12.66 2.92 3.81
C ILE A 53 -11.78 3.62 4.84
N GLN A 54 -11.49 2.92 5.93
CA GLN A 54 -10.66 3.44 6.99
C GLN A 54 -9.20 3.22 6.62
N TYR A 55 -8.54 4.27 6.16
CA TYR A 55 -7.11 4.25 5.92
C TYR A 55 -6.35 4.10 7.23
N ASP A 56 -5.22 3.39 7.20
CA ASP A 56 -4.40 3.20 8.38
C ASP A 56 -3.77 4.54 8.81
N PRO A 57 -4.07 5.03 10.03
CA PRO A 57 -3.64 6.33 10.50
C PRO A 57 -2.10 6.46 10.61
N TYR A 58 -1.36 5.36 10.71
CA TYR A 58 0.10 5.39 10.77
C TYR A 58 0.78 5.70 9.44
N PHE A 59 0.01 5.81 8.35
CA PHE A 59 0.51 6.30 7.08
C PHE A 59 0.19 7.78 6.86
N TYR A 60 -0.37 8.48 7.86
CA TYR A 60 -0.62 9.93 7.82
C TYR A 60 -1.47 10.38 6.62
N GLY A 61 -2.35 9.50 6.13
CA GLY A 61 -3.19 9.75 4.95
C GLY A 61 -2.51 9.46 3.61
N LEU A 62 -1.23 9.05 3.61
CA LEU A 62 -0.51 8.65 2.41
C LEU A 62 -0.89 7.23 2.00
N THR A 63 -1.14 7.05 0.71
CA THR A 63 -1.45 5.76 0.11
C THR A 63 -1.02 5.76 -1.36
N GLY A 64 -0.76 4.59 -1.94
CA GLY A 64 -0.52 4.43 -3.37
C GLY A 64 0.72 5.18 -3.86
N LEU A 65 0.59 5.84 -5.02
CA LEU A 65 1.68 6.57 -5.68
C LEU A 65 2.24 7.74 -4.84
N PRO A 66 1.44 8.60 -4.19
CA PRO A 66 1.96 9.64 -3.29
C PRO A 66 2.86 9.07 -2.18
N LEU A 67 2.47 7.96 -1.56
CA LEU A 67 3.26 7.29 -0.53
C LEU A 67 4.59 6.76 -1.10
N TRP A 68 4.54 6.14 -2.29
CA TRP A 68 5.73 5.70 -3.00
C TRP A 68 6.71 6.85 -3.25
N ASN A 69 6.23 7.96 -3.84
CA ASN A 69 7.06 9.13 -4.17
C ASN A 69 7.73 9.73 -2.94
N CYS A 70 7.04 9.72 -1.79
CA CYS A 70 7.62 10.19 -0.53
C CYS A 70 8.73 9.26 -0.02
N LEU A 71 8.53 7.94 -0.10
CA LEU A 71 9.50 6.96 0.39
C LEU A 71 10.79 6.92 -0.43
N ILE A 72 10.69 7.14 -1.75
CA ILE A 72 11.85 7.18 -2.65
C ILE A 72 12.56 8.55 -2.64
N GLY A 73 11.97 9.54 -1.97
CA GLY A 73 12.52 10.90 -1.85
C GLY A 73 12.26 11.82 -3.04
N GLU A 74 11.34 11.46 -3.95
CA GLU A 74 10.91 12.33 -5.06
C GLU A 74 9.96 13.44 -4.59
N ASP A 75 9.16 13.19 -3.55
CA ASP A 75 8.26 14.19 -2.95
C ASP A 75 8.49 14.30 -1.44
N THR A 76 9.06 15.41 -0.99
CA THR A 76 9.29 15.67 0.44
C THR A 76 8.28 16.66 1.03
N THR A 77 7.19 16.97 0.33
CA THR A 77 6.23 18.00 0.74
C THR A 77 5.07 17.45 1.57
N GLN A 78 4.76 16.16 1.42
CA GLN A 78 3.61 15.52 2.04
C GLN A 78 3.92 14.87 3.40
N ALA A 79 5.21 14.63 3.70
CA ALA A 79 5.66 13.97 4.92
C ALA A 79 7.00 14.52 5.39
N THR A 80 7.15 14.64 6.71
CA THR A 80 8.44 14.96 7.34
C THR A 80 9.36 13.74 7.35
N PRO A 81 10.70 13.93 7.45
CA PRO A 81 11.64 12.82 7.56
C PRO A 81 11.33 11.88 8.74
N LEU A 82 10.85 12.43 9.86
CA LEU A 82 10.46 11.65 11.04
C LEU A 82 9.25 10.75 10.74
N GLU A 83 8.22 11.29 10.09
CA GLU A 83 7.05 10.50 9.68
C GLU A 83 7.45 9.38 8.71
N LEU A 84 8.36 9.64 7.78
CA LEU A 84 8.86 8.62 6.85
C LEU A 84 9.63 7.50 7.57
N ASP A 85 10.46 7.83 8.56
CA ASP A 85 11.15 6.84 9.38
C ASP A 85 10.17 5.96 10.19
N GLU A 86 9.04 6.53 10.62
CA GLU A 86 7.96 5.77 11.26
C GLU A 86 7.17 4.92 10.25
N ILE A 87 6.94 5.40 9.03
CA ILE A 87 6.19 4.69 7.99
C ILE A 87 6.97 3.46 7.50
N ARG A 88 8.28 3.57 7.23
CA ARG A 88 9.11 2.52 6.61
C ARG A 88 8.95 1.11 7.19
N PRO A 89 9.06 0.87 8.52
CA PRO A 89 8.90 -0.47 9.06
C PRO A 89 7.50 -1.05 8.79
N ARG A 90 6.46 -0.21 8.81
CA ARG A 90 5.07 -0.62 8.52
C ARG A 90 4.86 -0.84 7.03
N TYR A 91 5.45 0.01 6.21
CA TYR A 91 5.45 -0.13 4.76
C TYR A 91 6.12 -1.44 4.34
N GLY A 92 7.25 -1.83 4.94
CA GLY A 92 7.91 -3.11 4.63
C GLY A 92 6.99 -4.32 4.82
N ILE A 93 6.20 -4.35 5.89
CA ILE A 93 5.22 -5.42 6.14
C ILE A 93 4.10 -5.39 5.10
N ALA A 94 3.60 -4.21 4.75
CA ALA A 94 2.55 -4.07 3.74
C ALA A 94 3.06 -4.43 2.33
N LEU A 95 4.29 -4.03 2.00
CA LEU A 95 4.98 -4.33 0.76
C LEU A 95 5.13 -5.83 0.57
N LEU A 96 5.55 -6.59 1.59
CA LEU A 96 5.63 -8.05 1.52
C LEU A 96 4.29 -8.66 1.06
N LYS A 97 3.18 -8.25 1.68
CA LYS A 97 1.84 -8.72 1.31
C LYS A 97 1.47 -8.34 -0.12
N ALA A 98 1.80 -7.12 -0.55
CA ALA A 98 1.54 -6.64 -1.90
C ALA A 98 2.37 -7.39 -2.95
N LEU A 99 3.65 -7.63 -2.70
CA LEU A 99 4.55 -8.40 -3.57
C LEU A 99 3.98 -9.80 -3.84
N VAL A 100 3.53 -10.49 -2.79
CA VAL A 100 2.84 -11.79 -2.92
C VAL A 100 1.62 -11.67 -3.84
N LYS A 101 0.78 -10.62 -3.69
CA LYS A 101 -0.38 -10.41 -4.57
C LYS A 101 0.02 -10.17 -6.04
N PHE A 102 1.01 -9.32 -6.30
CA PHE A 102 1.49 -9.06 -7.67
C PHE A 102 2.03 -10.31 -8.36
N ILE A 103 2.76 -11.15 -7.62
CA ILE A 103 3.27 -12.43 -8.15
C ILE A 103 2.11 -13.41 -8.36
N GLN A 104 1.16 -13.46 -7.43
CA GLN A 104 -0.03 -14.30 -7.53
C GLN A 104 -0.87 -13.97 -8.77
N ASP A 105 -1.00 -12.69 -9.14
CA ASP A 105 -1.66 -12.29 -10.39
C ASP A 105 -1.04 -13.00 -11.60
N GLY A 106 0.30 -13.03 -11.68
CA GLY A 106 1.02 -13.71 -12.76
C GLY A 106 0.75 -15.21 -12.82
N ILE A 107 0.59 -15.86 -11.66
CA ILE A 107 0.18 -17.27 -11.58
C ILE A 107 -1.24 -17.44 -12.11
N ASP A 108 -2.17 -16.59 -11.68
CA ASP A 108 -3.60 -16.75 -12.00
C ASP A 108 -3.91 -16.45 -13.47
N ILE A 109 -3.22 -15.49 -14.08
CA ILE A 109 -3.26 -15.23 -15.52
C ILE A 109 -2.71 -16.43 -16.29
N SER A 110 -1.63 -17.03 -15.81
CA SER A 110 -1.03 -18.19 -16.48
C SER A 110 -1.91 -19.44 -16.38
N ARG A 111 -2.75 -19.54 -15.33
CA ARG A 111 -3.76 -20.60 -15.17
C ARG A 111 -4.99 -20.39 -16.06
N HIS A 112 -5.37 -19.14 -16.31
CA HIS A 112 -6.57 -18.77 -17.08
C HIS A 112 -6.23 -17.81 -18.22
N PRO A 113 -5.54 -18.29 -19.27
CA PRO A 113 -5.07 -17.44 -20.36
C PRO A 113 -6.21 -16.76 -21.14
N ASP A 114 -7.41 -17.34 -21.11
CA ASP A 114 -8.61 -16.83 -21.80
C ASP A 114 -9.41 -15.80 -20.99
N SER A 115 -8.95 -15.45 -19.78
CA SER A 115 -9.62 -14.40 -19.00
C SER A 115 -9.32 -13.02 -19.59
N GLU A 116 -10.37 -12.26 -19.92
CA GLU A 116 -10.27 -10.90 -20.48
C GLU A 116 -9.57 -9.89 -19.54
N ASN A 117 -9.24 -10.30 -18.32
CA ASN A 117 -8.71 -9.44 -17.27
C ASN A 117 -7.18 -9.30 -17.34
N THR A 118 -6.70 -8.74 -18.45
CA THR A 118 -5.27 -8.49 -18.71
C THR A 118 -4.76 -7.18 -18.11
N VAL A 119 -5.66 -6.35 -17.55
CA VAL A 119 -5.32 -5.04 -16.99
C VAL A 119 -4.24 -5.18 -15.92
N ILE A 120 -3.16 -4.40 -16.07
CA ILE A 120 -2.08 -4.37 -15.09
C ILE A 120 -2.48 -3.39 -13.99
N GLU A 121 -2.97 -3.93 -12.88
CA GLU A 121 -3.18 -3.16 -11.65
C GLU A 121 -1.82 -2.80 -11.07
N LEU A 122 -1.53 -1.50 -10.92
CA LEU A 122 -0.25 -1.00 -10.39
C LEU A 122 -0.27 -0.78 -8.87
N GLU A 123 -1.44 -0.89 -8.26
CA GLU A 123 -1.65 -0.67 -6.83
C GLU A 123 -2.35 -1.88 -6.23
N LYS A 124 -1.87 -2.37 -5.09
CA LYS A 124 -2.55 -3.42 -4.33
C LYS A 124 -2.96 -2.90 -2.98
N LEU A 125 -4.24 -3.03 -2.68
CA LEU A 125 -4.77 -2.72 -1.36
C LEU A 125 -4.34 -3.78 -0.34
N VAL A 126 -3.74 -3.34 0.77
CA VAL A 126 -3.28 -4.20 1.85
C VAL A 126 -3.98 -3.81 3.15
N PHE A 127 -4.64 -4.80 3.75
CA PHE A 127 -5.28 -4.64 5.06
C PHE A 127 -4.26 -4.78 6.18
N THR A 128 -4.24 -3.78 7.06
CA THR A 128 -3.49 -3.75 8.30
C THR A 128 -4.43 -4.02 9.47
N SER A 129 -3.89 -4.10 10.69
CA SER A 129 -4.73 -4.23 11.89
C SER A 129 -5.54 -2.97 12.22
N ARG A 130 -5.28 -1.84 11.53
CA ARG A 130 -5.81 -0.51 11.85
C ARG A 130 -6.54 0.16 10.69
N GLY A 131 -6.58 -0.50 9.54
CA GLY A 131 -7.21 0.03 8.34
C GLY A 131 -6.64 -0.63 7.10
N GLN A 132 -6.46 0.16 6.06
CA GLN A 132 -5.87 -0.27 4.80
C GLN A 132 -4.89 0.76 4.24
N VAL A 133 -3.96 0.28 3.42
CA VAL A 133 -3.00 1.09 2.68
C VAL A 133 -2.86 0.52 1.27
N GLY A 134 -2.88 1.40 0.29
CA GLY A 134 -2.57 1.07 -1.10
C GLY A 134 -1.06 1.02 -1.31
N ILE A 135 -0.58 -0.08 -1.87
CA ILE A 135 0.83 -0.26 -2.21
C ILE A 135 0.97 -0.18 -3.71
N TRP A 136 1.50 0.93 -4.19
CA TRP A 136 1.77 1.17 -5.59
C TRP A 136 3.20 0.79 -5.97
N LEU A 137 3.38 0.20 -7.15
CA LEU A 137 4.69 -0.08 -7.75
C LEU A 137 4.74 0.40 -9.21
N PRO A 138 5.91 0.82 -9.71
CA PRO A 138 6.11 1.13 -11.13
C PRO A 138 5.77 -0.05 -12.06
N SER A 139 5.23 0.23 -13.24
CA SER A 139 4.78 -0.80 -14.20
C SER A 139 5.86 -1.82 -14.54
N ASN A 140 7.10 -1.38 -14.78
CA ASN A 140 8.23 -2.26 -15.06
C ASN A 140 8.52 -3.24 -13.90
N ARG A 141 8.31 -2.83 -12.65
CA ARG A 141 8.47 -3.69 -11.47
C ARG A 141 7.29 -4.68 -11.38
N VAL A 142 6.06 -4.21 -11.58
CA VAL A 142 4.85 -5.06 -11.58
C VAL A 142 4.91 -6.14 -12.66
N GLU A 143 5.34 -5.81 -13.88
CA GLU A 143 5.50 -6.76 -14.99
C GLU A 143 6.53 -7.84 -14.66
N LYS A 144 7.67 -7.48 -14.07
CA LYS A 144 8.67 -8.46 -13.61
C LYS A 144 8.11 -9.40 -12.55
N LEU A 145 7.37 -8.88 -11.56
CA LEU A 145 6.73 -9.68 -10.52
C LEU A 145 5.70 -10.65 -11.10
N ARG A 146 4.87 -10.21 -12.07
CA ARG A 146 3.94 -11.09 -12.80
C ARG A 146 4.67 -12.15 -13.60
N ASN A 147 5.78 -11.81 -14.25
CA ASN A 147 6.62 -12.76 -14.96
C ASN A 147 7.20 -13.84 -14.03
N PHE A 148 7.56 -13.49 -12.79
CA PHE A 148 7.91 -14.50 -11.78
C PHE A 148 6.75 -15.43 -11.49
N GLY A 149 5.53 -14.90 -11.32
CA GLY A 149 4.31 -15.69 -11.18
C GLY A 149 4.12 -16.71 -12.31
N SER A 150 4.28 -16.28 -13.57
CA SER A 150 4.20 -17.18 -14.73
C SER A 150 5.28 -18.26 -14.72
N LYS A 151 6.52 -17.92 -14.34
CA LYS A 151 7.61 -18.91 -14.19
C LYS A 151 7.28 -19.93 -13.09
N ILE A 152 6.78 -19.47 -11.93
CA ILE A 152 6.34 -20.35 -10.83
C ILE A 152 5.26 -21.33 -11.31
N HIS A 153 4.29 -20.85 -12.08
CA HIS A 153 3.23 -21.71 -12.62
C HIS A 153 3.79 -22.80 -13.54
N LYS A 154 4.70 -22.45 -14.46
CA LYS A 154 5.36 -23.40 -15.36
C LYS A 154 6.15 -24.47 -14.61
N GLU A 155 6.91 -24.08 -13.57
CA GLU A 155 7.65 -25.04 -12.74
C GLU A 155 6.73 -25.99 -11.98
N ARG A 156 5.58 -25.50 -11.50
CA ARG A 156 4.55 -26.34 -10.87
C ARG A 156 3.90 -27.33 -11.85
N GLN A 157 3.67 -26.93 -13.10
CA GLN A 157 3.13 -27.83 -14.12
C GLN A 157 4.11 -28.95 -14.48
N LYS A 158 5.38 -28.63 -14.77
CA LYS A 158 6.42 -29.62 -15.08
C LYS A 158 6.50 -30.72 -14.01
N LYS A 159 6.49 -30.32 -12.73
CA LYS A 159 6.61 -31.27 -11.61
C LYS A 159 5.35 -32.13 -11.40
N SER A 160 4.17 -31.62 -11.78
CA SER A 160 2.91 -32.37 -11.74
C SER A 160 2.86 -33.47 -12.81
N GLU A 161 3.51 -33.27 -13.96
CA GLU A 161 3.60 -34.28 -15.02
C GLU A 161 4.51 -35.45 -14.62
N ASP A 162 5.52 -35.19 -13.79
CA ASP A 162 6.48 -36.18 -13.27
C ASP A 162 5.97 -37.06 -12.11
N LYS A 163 4.67 -37.01 -11.76
CA LYS A 163 4.02 -37.83 -10.70
C LYS A 163 4.69 -37.78 -9.31
N SER A 164 5.46 -36.74 -8.99
CA SER A 164 5.93 -36.54 -7.61
C SER A 164 4.81 -35.89 -6.79
N ASP A 165 4.27 -36.65 -5.86
CA ASP A 165 3.15 -36.32 -4.97
C ASP A 165 3.32 -34.96 -4.27
N GLY A 166 2.31 -34.09 -4.40
CA GLY A 166 1.84 -33.05 -3.48
C GLY A 166 2.79 -32.04 -2.80
N LEU A 167 4.11 -32.15 -2.94
CA LEU A 167 5.07 -31.34 -2.19
C LEU A 167 5.34 -30.03 -2.92
N ARG A 168 5.22 -28.93 -2.17
CA ARG A 168 5.63 -27.57 -2.58
C ARG A 168 6.91 -27.65 -3.41
N VAL A 169 6.87 -27.05 -4.59
CA VAL A 169 8.01 -27.01 -5.51
C VAL A 169 9.18 -26.32 -4.80
N ILE A 170 10.39 -26.85 -4.97
CA ILE A 170 11.63 -26.18 -4.55
C ILE A 170 11.96 -25.16 -5.63
N ALA A 171 12.29 -23.92 -5.24
CA ALA A 171 12.65 -22.89 -6.20
C ALA A 171 13.93 -23.28 -6.95
N PRO A 172 13.95 -23.26 -8.30
CA PRO A 172 15.20 -23.30 -9.05
C PRO A 172 16.12 -22.17 -8.57
N GLU A 173 17.40 -22.46 -8.32
CA GLU A 173 18.35 -21.50 -7.73
C GLU A 173 18.43 -20.19 -8.53
N ALA A 174 18.44 -20.28 -9.86
CA ALA A 174 18.43 -19.11 -10.74
C ALA A 174 17.16 -18.24 -10.55
N LEU A 175 15.99 -18.87 -10.41
CA LEU A 175 14.73 -18.15 -10.19
C LEU A 175 14.69 -17.51 -8.80
N ALA A 176 15.16 -18.22 -7.77
CA ALA A 176 15.27 -17.69 -6.41
C ALA A 176 16.21 -16.48 -6.35
N LYS A 177 17.35 -16.53 -7.07
CA LYS A 177 18.31 -15.43 -7.16
C LYS A 177 17.72 -14.20 -7.85
N ASP A 178 17.08 -14.38 -9.01
CA ASP A 178 16.42 -13.28 -9.74
C ASP A 178 15.35 -12.61 -8.87
N PHE A 179 14.55 -13.42 -8.18
CA PHE A 179 13.50 -12.98 -7.28
C PHE A 179 14.05 -12.15 -6.12
N LYS A 180 15.11 -12.66 -5.49
CA LYS A 180 15.76 -12.00 -4.37
C LYS A 180 16.37 -10.67 -4.79
N SER A 181 17.06 -10.63 -5.93
CA SER A 181 17.64 -9.41 -6.48
C SER A 181 16.58 -8.35 -6.72
N GLU A 182 15.47 -8.69 -7.38
CA GLU A 182 14.42 -7.72 -7.70
C GLU A 182 13.74 -7.15 -6.45
N ILE A 183 13.48 -7.97 -5.43
CA ILE A 183 12.87 -7.50 -4.18
C ILE A 183 13.85 -6.65 -3.37
N CYS A 184 15.13 -7.03 -3.32
CA CYS A 184 16.16 -6.23 -2.64
C CYS A 184 16.30 -4.86 -3.32
N ASP A 185 16.35 -4.81 -4.66
CA ASP A 185 16.38 -3.54 -5.41
C ASP A 185 15.20 -2.62 -5.06
N ILE A 186 13.99 -3.19 -4.92
CA ILE A 186 12.79 -2.42 -4.52
C ILE A 186 12.95 -1.91 -3.08
N CYS A 187 13.43 -2.76 -2.16
CA CYS A 187 13.62 -2.38 -0.77
C CYS A 187 14.69 -1.28 -0.61
N ASP A 188 15.80 -1.37 -1.36
CA ASP A 188 16.88 -0.39 -1.35
C ASP A 188 16.39 0.98 -1.84
N LEU A 189 15.61 0.99 -2.93
CA LEU A 189 15.02 2.19 -3.48
C LEU A 189 14.06 2.88 -2.49
N LEU A 190 13.34 2.10 -1.69
CA LEU A 190 12.44 2.56 -0.63
C LEU A 190 13.13 2.83 0.71
N GLN A 191 14.45 2.63 0.78
CA GLN A 191 15.25 2.76 2.01
C GLN A 191 14.73 1.88 3.16
N LEU A 192 14.20 0.70 2.83
CA LEU A 192 13.72 -0.27 3.81
C LEU A 192 14.89 -1.06 4.41
N ARG A 193 14.78 -1.36 5.70
CA ARG A 193 15.68 -2.32 6.36
C ARG A 193 15.19 -3.73 6.09
N HIS A 194 16.10 -4.70 6.17
CA HIS A 194 15.77 -6.14 6.07
C HIS A 194 15.22 -6.59 4.71
N GLY A 195 15.68 -6.00 3.60
CA GLY A 195 15.27 -6.41 2.24
C GLY A 195 15.51 -7.91 1.96
N ASP A 196 16.62 -8.46 2.48
CA ASP A 196 16.92 -9.89 2.40
C ASP A 196 15.86 -10.78 3.07
N GLU A 197 15.37 -10.37 4.24
CA GLU A 197 14.34 -11.09 5.01
C GLU A 197 13.00 -11.03 4.27
N ILE A 198 12.62 -9.85 3.78
CA ILE A 198 11.42 -9.66 2.96
C ILE A 198 11.48 -10.57 1.73
N ALA A 199 12.60 -10.56 1.00
CA ALA A 199 12.77 -11.39 -0.19
C ALA A 199 12.66 -12.89 0.12
N SER A 200 13.26 -13.33 1.22
CA SER A 200 13.15 -14.71 1.73
C SER A 200 11.71 -15.08 2.04
N ASP A 201 10.98 -14.23 2.77
CA ASP A 201 9.60 -14.51 3.16
C ASP A 201 8.64 -14.55 1.97
N VAL A 202 8.81 -13.64 1.01
CA VAL A 202 8.02 -13.69 -0.24
C VAL A 202 8.36 -14.97 -1.01
N LEU A 203 9.62 -15.42 -1.05
CA LEU A 203 9.99 -16.69 -1.71
C LEU A 203 9.32 -17.90 -1.04
N LYS A 204 9.31 -17.93 0.30
CA LYS A 204 8.65 -18.97 1.12
C LYS A 204 7.13 -19.01 0.93
N ALA A 205 6.51 -17.92 0.50
CA ALA A 205 5.09 -17.91 0.16
C ALA A 205 4.78 -18.78 -1.08
N PHE A 206 5.76 -19.02 -1.96
CA PHE A 206 5.56 -19.74 -3.22
C PHE A 206 6.26 -21.10 -3.31
N PHE A 207 7.34 -21.31 -2.55
CA PHE A 207 8.17 -22.50 -2.60
C PHE A 207 8.33 -23.16 -1.23
N ALA A 208 8.72 -24.44 -1.20
CA ALA A 208 9.14 -25.10 0.04
C ALA A 208 10.54 -24.63 0.46
N GLU A 209 10.81 -24.68 1.76
CA GLU A 209 12.18 -24.58 2.28
C GLU A 209 12.97 -25.83 1.88
N ASN A 210 14.21 -25.63 1.46
CA ASN A 210 15.18 -26.71 1.37
C ASN A 210 15.55 -27.09 2.82
N ASN A 211 14.96 -28.17 3.32
CA ASN A 211 15.46 -28.81 4.53
C ASN A 211 16.70 -29.62 4.11
N ASP A 212 17.88 -29.04 4.25
CA ASP A 212 19.14 -29.79 4.34
C ASP A 212 19.26 -30.44 5.73
#